data_AF-A0A958NYZ8-F1
#
_entry.id   AF-A0A958NYZ8-F1
#
_cell.length_a   1.000
_cell.length_b   1.000
_cell.length_c   1.000
_cell.angle_alpha   90.00
_cell.angle_beta   90.00
_cell.angle_gamma   90.00
#
_symmetry.space_group_name_H-M   'P 1'
#
loop_
_entity.id
_entity.type
_entity.pdbx_description
1 polymer ?
#
loop_
_entity_poly.entity_id
_entity_poly.type
_entity_poly.pdbx_seq_one_letter_code
_entity_poly.pdbx_strand_id
1 'polypeptide(L)'
;AMLMGTRRFLSFYLVAAVFSSFTHAATSRYLLGMPDEGALGASGAVAGLLLLFSLAFPKEKLLFFGIIPVPALVGALLFISLDLWGLSAQAHGGGLPIGHGAHLGGAFVGIVYFVYLKYLRPQLFPRFKF
;
A
#
# COMPACT_ATOMS: atom_id res chain seq x y z
N ALA A 1 16.31 -11.86 8.28
CA ALA A 1 17.01 -10.64 7.81
C ALA A 1 15.96 -9.58 7.50
N MET A 2 16.06 -8.39 8.11
CA MET A 2 15.15 -7.28 7.83
C MET A 2 15.52 -6.69 6.46
N LEU A 3 14.63 -6.83 5.46
CA LEU A 3 14.83 -6.25 4.11
C LEU A 3 15.23 -4.78 4.18
N MET A 4 14.64 -4.06 5.13
CA MET A 4 14.89 -2.66 5.41
C MET A 4 15.43 -2.50 6.83
N GLY A 5 16.54 -1.78 6.98
CA GLY A 5 16.95 -1.23 8.28
C GLY A 5 16.18 0.06 8.59
N THR A 6 16.25 0.54 9.84
CA THR A 6 15.46 1.68 10.35
C THR A 6 15.44 2.90 9.44
N ARG A 7 16.61 3.33 8.93
CA ARG A 7 16.71 4.49 8.04
C ARG A 7 15.91 4.31 6.75
N ARG A 8 16.03 3.14 6.11
CA ARG A 8 15.33 2.82 4.85
C ARG A 8 13.83 2.67 5.06
N PHE A 9 13.45 2.01 6.16
CA PHE A 9 12.05 1.91 6.55
C PHE A 9 11.43 3.29 6.77
N LEU A 10 12.09 4.17 7.54
CA LEU A 10 11.60 5.51 7.82
C LEU A 10 11.49 6.34 6.53
N SER A 11 12.51 6.30 5.66
CA SER A 11 12.45 6.99 4.36
C SER A 11 11.32 6.45 3.48
N PHE A 12 11.16 5.13 3.40
CA PHE A 12 10.05 4.50 2.68
C PHE A 12 8.71 4.97 3.22
N TYR A 13 8.53 4.91 4.54
CA TYR A 13 7.29 5.26 5.21
C TYR A 13 6.92 6.73 4.98
N LEU A 14 7.87 7.66 5.12
CA LEU A 14 7.64 9.09 4.89
C LEU A 14 7.33 9.40 3.43
N VAL A 15 8.04 8.79 2.47
CA VAL A 15 7.76 8.96 1.04
C VAL A 15 6.38 8.40 0.70
N ALA A 16 6.06 7.20 1.19
CA ALA A 16 4.76 6.59 1.01
C ALA A 16 3.65 7.45 1.60
N ALA A 17 3.83 8.02 2.79
CA ALA A 17 2.87 8.93 3.42
C ALA A 17 2.60 10.17 2.54
N VAL A 18 3.65 10.87 2.10
CA VAL A 18 3.51 12.07 1.26
C VAL A 18 2.83 11.74 -0.07
N PHE A 19 3.24 10.67 -0.73
CA PHE A 19 2.65 10.26 -2.00
C PHE A 19 1.19 9.80 -1.84
N SER A 20 0.86 9.12 -0.73
CA SER A 20 -0.51 8.74 -0.38
C SER A 20 -1.39 9.97 -0.19
N SER A 21 -0.89 11.00 0.50
CA SER A 21 -1.63 12.27 0.66
C SER A 21 -1.88 12.97 -0.69
N PHE A 22 -0.86 13.00 -1.56
CA PHE A 22 -0.98 13.60 -2.88
C PHE A 22 -2.01 12.86 -3.76
N THR A 23 -1.92 11.53 -3.80
CA THR A 23 -2.85 10.70 -4.58
C THR A 23 -4.27 10.78 -4.05
N HIS A 24 -4.48 10.81 -2.73
CA HIS A 24 -5.79 11.04 -2.16
C HIS A 24 -6.36 12.39 -2.60
N ALA A 25 -5.60 13.49 -2.45
CA ALA A 25 -6.03 14.82 -2.88
C ALA A 25 -6.38 14.86 -4.38
N ALA A 26 -5.59 14.19 -5.22
CA ALA A 26 -5.87 14.08 -6.65
C ALA A 26 -7.16 13.28 -6.90
N THR A 27 -7.34 12.11 -6.28
CA THR A 27 -8.56 11.32 -6.47
C THR A 27 -9.79 12.03 -5.93
N SER A 28 -9.72 12.67 -4.78
CA SER A 28 -10.84 13.40 -4.18
C SER A 28 -11.25 14.57 -5.07
N ARG A 29 -10.29 15.33 -5.60
CA ARG A 29 -10.57 16.43 -6.52
C ARG A 29 -11.12 15.97 -7.86
N TYR A 30 -10.47 15.02 -8.52
CA TYR A 30 -10.72 14.72 -9.93
C TYR A 30 -11.70 13.56 -10.17
N LEU A 31 -11.84 12.64 -9.21
CA LEU A 31 -12.75 11.50 -9.33
C LEU A 31 -13.99 11.64 -8.45
N LEU A 32 -13.85 12.24 -7.27
CA LEU A 32 -14.95 12.32 -6.29
C LEU A 32 -15.66 13.68 -6.27
N GLY A 33 -15.07 14.72 -6.87
CA GLY A 33 -15.63 16.09 -6.82
C GLY A 33 -15.58 16.72 -5.43
N MET A 34 -14.69 16.23 -4.55
CA MET A 34 -14.53 16.66 -3.16
C MET A 34 -13.13 17.26 -2.94
N PRO A 35 -12.87 18.50 -3.41
CA PRO A 35 -11.53 19.10 -3.37
C PRO A 35 -11.05 19.45 -1.95
N ASP A 36 -11.96 19.60 -1.00
CA ASP A 36 -11.67 19.97 0.39
C ASP A 36 -11.51 18.73 1.31
N GLU A 37 -11.63 17.52 0.75
CA GLU A 37 -11.45 16.28 1.50
C GLU A 37 -9.97 16.10 1.89
N GLY A 38 -9.71 16.11 3.19
CA GLY A 38 -8.36 16.02 3.73
C GLY A 38 -7.80 14.60 3.75
N ALA A 39 -6.51 14.44 3.43
CA ALA A 39 -5.79 13.19 3.63
C ALA A 39 -5.28 13.10 5.08
N LEU A 40 -5.97 12.36 5.95
CA LEU A 40 -5.53 12.14 7.33
C LEU A 40 -5.33 10.63 7.60
N GLY A 41 -4.09 10.22 7.88
CA GLY A 41 -3.83 8.88 8.40
C GLY A 41 -2.50 8.25 7.99
N ALA A 42 -2.06 7.29 8.81
CA ALA A 42 -0.91 6.42 8.56
C ALA A 42 -1.19 5.32 7.53
N SER A 43 -2.47 5.03 7.26
CA SER A 43 -2.90 3.83 6.53
C SER A 43 -2.36 3.75 5.11
N GLY A 44 -2.19 4.87 4.39
CA GLY A 44 -1.58 4.87 3.06
C GLY A 44 -0.14 4.36 3.06
N ALA A 45 0.69 4.84 3.99
CA ALA A 45 2.06 4.33 4.14
C ALA A 45 2.09 2.84 4.53
N VAL A 46 1.14 2.41 5.38
CA VAL A 46 0.99 1.00 5.76
C VAL A 46 0.51 0.14 4.59
N ALA A 47 -0.37 0.63 3.72
CA ALA A 47 -0.79 -0.05 2.50
C ALA A 47 0.39 -0.29 1.55
N GLY A 48 1.27 0.71 1.42
CA GLY A 48 2.54 0.55 0.71
C GLY A 48 3.44 -0.51 1.32
N LEU A 49 3.59 -0.51 2.65
CA LEU A 49 4.38 -1.51 3.36
C LEU A 49 3.81 -2.92 3.20
N LEU A 50 2.49 -3.05 3.30
CA LEU A 50 1.77 -4.31 3.13
C LEU A 50 2.04 -4.89 1.74
N LEU A 51 1.92 -4.08 0.69
CA LEU A 51 2.16 -4.56 -0.67
C LEU A 51 3.64 -4.89 -0.91
N LEU A 52 4.56 -4.04 -0.44
CA LEU A 52 6.00 -4.32 -0.50
C LEU A 52 6.36 -5.64 0.18
N PHE A 53 5.86 -5.86 1.40
CA PHE A 53 6.06 -7.10 2.15
C PHE A 53 5.50 -8.30 1.37
N SER A 54 4.28 -8.18 0.87
CA SER A 54 3.57 -9.27 0.21
C SER A 54 4.19 -9.67 -1.12
N LEU A 55 4.80 -8.73 -1.85
CA LEU A 55 5.59 -9.03 -3.05
C LEU A 55 6.93 -9.69 -2.71
N ALA A 56 7.57 -9.29 -1.61
CA ALA A 56 8.85 -9.85 -1.18
C ALA A 56 8.72 -11.23 -0.53
N PHE A 57 7.59 -11.50 0.14
CA PHE A 57 7.32 -12.72 0.89
C PHE A 57 5.91 -13.27 0.60
N PRO A 58 5.61 -13.68 -0.64
CA PRO A 58 4.24 -13.95 -1.08
C PRO A 58 3.54 -15.11 -0.36
N LYS A 59 4.32 -16.07 0.17
CA LYS A 59 3.82 -17.26 0.88
C LYS A 59 3.75 -17.09 2.40
N GLU A 60 4.31 -16.01 2.96
CA GLU A 60 4.22 -15.74 4.39
C GLU A 60 2.76 -15.50 4.80
N LYS A 61 2.41 -15.84 6.03
CA LYS A 61 1.03 -15.73 6.50
C LYS A 61 0.79 -14.38 7.15
N LEU A 62 -0.22 -13.66 6.67
CA LEU A 62 -0.83 -12.53 7.37
C LEU A 62 -2.08 -13.02 8.10
N LEU A 63 -2.23 -12.64 9.36
CA LEU A 63 -3.41 -13.00 10.15
C LEU A 63 -4.47 -11.91 10.01
N PHE A 64 -5.52 -12.18 9.25
CA PHE A 64 -6.71 -11.34 9.21
C PHE A 64 -7.38 -11.33 10.58
N PHE A 65 -7.54 -10.13 11.15
CA PHE A 65 -8.03 -9.90 12.50
C PHE A 65 -7.30 -10.72 13.58
N GLY A 66 -6.05 -11.11 13.34
CA GLY A 66 -5.27 -11.95 14.25
C GLY A 66 -5.68 -13.42 14.29
N ILE A 67 -6.63 -13.86 13.46
CA ILE A 67 -7.23 -15.21 13.54
C ILE A 67 -7.00 -16.00 12.26
N ILE A 68 -7.35 -15.44 11.10
CA ILE A 68 -7.41 -16.19 9.84
C ILE A 68 -6.09 -16.02 9.08
N PRO A 69 -5.27 -17.08 8.94
CA PRO A 69 -4.04 -16.99 8.16
C PRO A 69 -4.35 -16.97 6.66
N VAL A 70 -3.87 -15.93 5.98
CA VAL A 70 -3.96 -15.77 4.53
C VAL A 70 -2.55 -15.57 3.97
N PRO A 71 -2.17 -16.18 2.84
CA PRO A 71 -0.91 -15.85 2.18
C PRO A 71 -0.81 -14.35 1.91
N ALA A 72 0.35 -13.75 2.18
CA ALA A 72 0.52 -12.30 2.19
C ALA A 72 0.13 -11.67 0.85
N LEU A 73 0.55 -12.28 -0.26
CA LEU A 73 0.18 -11.82 -1.60
C LEU A 73 -1.33 -11.85 -1.84
N VAL A 74 -2.00 -12.91 -1.39
CA VAL A 74 -3.47 -13.02 -1.51
C VAL A 74 -4.15 -11.92 -0.68
N GLY A 75 -3.69 -11.72 0.57
CA GLY A 75 -4.22 -10.68 1.45
C GLY A 75 -4.05 -9.26 0.87
N ALA A 76 -2.87 -8.96 0.32
CA ALA A 76 -2.61 -7.67 -0.31
C ALA A 76 -3.44 -7.46 -1.59
N LEU A 77 -3.57 -8.48 -2.45
CA LEU A 77 -4.40 -8.38 -3.66
C LEU A 77 -5.87 -8.16 -3.32
N LEU A 78 -6.39 -8.85 -2.30
CA LEU A 78 -7.75 -8.62 -1.79
C LEU A 78 -7.91 -7.19 -1.28
N PHE A 79 -6.97 -6.70 -0.47
CA PHE A 79 -7.00 -5.33 0.05
C PHE A 79 -7.03 -4.27 -1.07
N ILE A 80 -6.13 -4.38 -2.06
CA ILE A 80 -6.09 -3.45 -3.20
C ILE A 80 -7.35 -3.55 -4.06
N SER A 81 -7.90 -4.75 -4.24
CA SER A 81 -9.14 -4.94 -5.00
C SER A 81 -10.32 -4.27 -4.30
N LEU A 82 -10.38 -4.33 -2.96
CA LEU A 82 -11.38 -3.62 -2.17
C LEU A 82 -11.21 -2.10 -2.25
N ASP A 83 -9.97 -1.59 -2.27
CA ASP A 83 -9.73 -0.15 -2.45
C ASP A 83 -10.14 0.35 -3.84
N LEU A 84 -9.84 -0.43 -4.89
CA LEU A 84 -10.29 -0.10 -6.26
C LEU A 84 -11.82 -0.08 -6.35
N TRP A 85 -12.48 -1.10 -5.79
CA TRP A 85 -13.93 -1.18 -5.76
C TRP A 85 -14.54 -0.05 -4.93
N GLY A 86 -13.98 0.24 -3.76
CA GLY A 86 -14.45 1.30 -2.86
C GLY A 86 -14.28 2.70 -3.47
N LEU A 87 -13.14 2.99 -4.11
CA LEU A 87 -12.95 4.24 -4.84
C LEU A 87 -13.95 4.39 -5.99
N SER A 88 -14.23 3.29 -6.71
CA SER A 88 -15.26 3.27 -7.75
C SER A 88 -16.65 3.54 -7.16
N ALA A 89 -17.00 2.92 -6.03
CA ALA A 89 -18.27 3.16 -5.36
C ALA A 89 -18.43 4.62 -4.92
N GLN A 90 -17.37 5.23 -4.35
CA GLN A 90 -17.32 6.66 -4.00
C GLN A 90 -17.55 7.56 -5.20
N ALA A 91 -16.92 7.26 -6.34
CA ALA A 91 -17.10 8.04 -7.57
C ALA A 91 -18.54 8.00 -8.11
N HIS A 92 -19.33 7.00 -7.74
CA HIS A 92 -20.75 6.88 -8.10
C HIS A 92 -21.70 7.32 -6.96
N GLY A 93 -21.20 8.05 -5.97
CA GLY A 93 -22.01 8.59 -4.85
C GLY A 93 -22.34 7.57 -3.75
N GLY A 94 -21.71 6.40 -3.75
CA GLY A 94 -21.82 5.38 -2.71
C GLY A 94 -20.52 5.19 -1.92
N GLY A 95 -20.36 4.00 -1.31
CA GLY A 95 -19.13 3.64 -0.61
C GLY A 95 -19.02 4.22 0.81
N LEU A 96 -18.00 3.75 1.54
CA LEU A 96 -17.69 4.22 2.89
C LEU A 96 -16.68 5.38 2.82
N PRO A 97 -16.61 6.28 3.83
CA PRO A 97 -15.65 7.38 3.88
C PRO A 97 -14.24 6.87 4.22
N ILE A 98 -13.66 6.08 3.32
CA ILE A 98 -12.33 5.49 3.44
C ILE A 98 -11.41 6.16 2.42
N GLY A 99 -10.18 6.48 2.81
CA GLY A 99 -9.16 7.06 1.94
C GLY A 99 -8.59 6.08 0.90
N HIS A 100 -9.44 5.48 0.05
CA HIS A 100 -9.04 4.49 -0.94
C HIS A 100 -7.95 5.02 -1.89
N GLY A 101 -8.06 6.27 -2.34
CA GLY A 101 -7.02 6.93 -3.13
C GLY A 101 -5.65 6.99 -2.43
N ALA A 102 -5.62 7.22 -1.11
CA ALA A 102 -4.37 7.17 -0.33
C ALA A 102 -3.80 5.76 -0.27
N HIS A 103 -4.62 4.74 -0.04
CA HIS A 103 -4.15 3.35 0.01
C HIS A 103 -3.54 2.92 -1.33
N LEU A 104 -4.19 3.25 -2.45
CA LEU A 104 -3.71 2.95 -3.79
C LEU A 104 -2.40 3.67 -4.12
N GLY A 105 -2.26 4.94 -3.72
CA GLY A 105 -1.00 5.67 -3.86
C GLY A 105 0.13 5.08 -3.02
N GLY A 106 -0.14 4.72 -1.78
CA GLY A 106 0.83 4.02 -0.92
C GLY A 106 1.26 2.68 -1.52
N ALA A 107 0.29 1.89 -1.98
CA ALA A 107 0.52 0.63 -2.67
C ALA A 107 1.43 0.81 -3.90
N PHE A 108 1.19 1.83 -4.71
CA PHE A 108 2.06 2.17 -5.84
C PHE A 108 3.51 2.41 -5.40
N VAL A 109 3.74 3.18 -4.33
CA VAL A 109 5.09 3.36 -3.76
C VAL A 109 5.68 2.02 -3.31
N GLY A 110 4.87 1.13 -2.72
CA GLY A 110 5.27 -0.23 -2.38
C GLY A 110 5.78 -1.05 -3.57
N ILE A 111 5.08 -1.01 -4.70
CA ILE A 111 5.49 -1.67 -5.95
C ILE A 111 6.81 -1.08 -6.46
N VAL A 112 6.90 0.24 -6.57
CA VAL A 112 8.10 0.92 -7.06
C VAL A 112 9.30 0.58 -6.18
N TYR A 113 9.13 0.58 -4.85
CA TYR A 113 10.20 0.22 -3.93
C TYR A 113 10.59 -1.25 -4.01
N PHE A 114 9.63 -2.16 -4.22
CA PHE A 114 9.91 -3.57 -4.46
C PHE A 114 10.77 -3.76 -5.72
N VAL A 115 10.41 -3.09 -6.82
CA VAL A 115 11.20 -3.11 -8.07
C VAL A 115 12.60 -2.55 -7.83
N TYR A 116 12.72 -1.42 -7.14
CA TYR A 116 14.01 -0.84 -6.74
C TYR A 116 14.87 -1.85 -5.97
N LEU A 117 14.32 -2.50 -4.96
CA LEU A 117 15.06 -3.49 -4.17
C LEU A 117 15.44 -4.72 -5.02
N LYS A 118 14.53 -5.23 -5.84
CA LYS A 118 14.72 -6.45 -6.62
C LYS A 118 15.82 -6.29 -7.68
N TYR A 119 15.84 -5.16 -8.39
CA TYR A 119 16.72 -4.96 -9.54
C TYR A 119 17.94 -4.10 -9.24
N LEU A 120 17.80 -3.06 -8.41
CA LEU A 120 18.89 -2.11 -8.14
C LEU A 120 19.61 -2.38 -6.83
N ARG A 121 19.01 -3.15 -5.92
CA ARG A 121 19.64 -3.55 -4.65
C ARG A 121 19.46 -5.05 -4.33
N PRO A 122 19.77 -5.97 -5.25
CA PRO A 122 19.53 -7.40 -5.07
C PRO A 122 20.27 -7.98 -3.85
N GLN A 123 21.38 -7.37 -3.40
CA GLN A 123 22.09 -7.76 -2.18
C GLN A 123 21.29 -7.56 -0.89
N LEU A 124 20.27 -6.71 -0.92
CA LEU A 124 19.35 -6.50 0.20
C LEU A 124 18.17 -7.48 0.15
N PHE A 125 17.92 -8.08 -1.01
CA PHE A 125 16.85 -9.05 -1.17
C PHE A 125 17.26 -10.37 -0.49
N PRO A 126 16.40 -10.98 0.33
CA PRO A 126 16.65 -12.32 0.81
C PRO A 126 16.77 -13.25 -0.38
N ARG A 127 17.91 -13.93 -0.50
CA ARG A 127 18.14 -15.00 -1.48
C ARG A 127 17.27 -16.19 -1.10
N PHE A 128 15.98 -16.12 -1.38
CA PHE A 128 15.12 -17.29 -1.24
C PHE A 128 15.38 -18.22 -2.43
N LYS A 129 15.85 -19.42 -2.12
CA LYS A 129 15.69 -20.57 -3.00
C LYS A 129 14.20 -20.89 -3.00
N PHE A 130 13.57 -20.79 -4.17
CA PHE A 130 12.17 -21.19 -4.36
C PHE A 130 11.98 -22.68 -4.12
#